data_AF-A0A1J4RPG4-F1
#
_entry.id   AF-A0A1J4RPG4-F1
#
_cell.length_a   1.000
_cell.length_b   1.000
_cell.length_c   1.000
_cell.angle_alpha   90.00
_cell.angle_beta   90.00
_cell.angle_gamma   90.00
#
_symmetry.space_group_name_H-M   'P 1'
#
loop_
_entity.id
_entity.type
_entity.pdbx_description
1 polymer ?
#
loop_
_entity_poly.entity_id
_entity_poly.type
_entity_poly.pdbx_seq_one_letter_code
_entity_poly.pdbx_strand_id
1 'polypeptide(L)'
;MATWIAHLRIAENLLAHIPDLDAAQFAIGSIAPDSGIPDEKWEKFEPPPAVTHFKRSDSVHKDIADLDFYRAYLAYISPQDSPRFSFRLGYFFHLITDNLWTIKVGKPTQAQYPDQFAADKNFIWEVKKDWYGLDHIYVRAHPDCLFWRVFLPFDYAQGEPDSTDLDFLPPQALLRQMEYIKSYYQRRDETIDEMCARPLIYLPAASMDAFVLESTARIQKIYHSLWPVPAALDGLYTSLEFSNP
;
A
#
# COMPACT_ATOMS: atom_id res chain seq x y z
N MET A 1 -5.79 -5.39 5.82
CA MET A 1 -4.88 -4.61 4.98
C MET A 1 -4.13 -5.55 4.09
N ALA A 2 -3.78 -5.08 2.90
CA ALA A 2 -2.66 -5.66 2.18
C ALA A 2 -1.38 -5.49 3.00
N THR A 3 -0.35 -6.26 2.68
CA THR A 3 0.94 -6.12 3.35
C THR A 3 1.69 -4.89 2.84
N TRP A 4 2.68 -4.40 3.62
CA TRP A 4 3.46 -3.23 3.23
C TRP A 4 4.23 -3.44 1.93
N ILE A 5 4.80 -4.63 1.72
CA ILE A 5 5.50 -4.91 0.45
C ILE A 5 4.50 -5.07 -0.70
N ALA A 6 3.29 -5.59 -0.50
CA ALA A 6 2.28 -5.58 -1.57
C ALA A 6 1.95 -4.16 -2.03
N HIS A 7 1.79 -3.21 -1.09
CA HIS A 7 1.62 -1.79 -1.41
C HIS A 7 2.83 -1.21 -2.16
N LEU A 8 4.05 -1.46 -1.67
CA LEU A 8 5.27 -0.96 -2.34
C LEU A 8 5.52 -1.59 -3.70
N ARG A 9 5.15 -2.85 -3.93
CA ARG A 9 5.23 -3.50 -5.25
C ARG A 9 4.26 -2.87 -6.25
N ILE A 10 3.04 -2.58 -5.81
CA ILE A 10 2.06 -1.88 -6.63
C ILE A 10 2.55 -0.45 -6.92
N ALA A 11 3.08 0.24 -5.91
CA ALA A 11 3.65 1.57 -6.07
C ALA A 11 4.82 1.57 -7.06
N GLU A 12 5.73 0.59 -6.97
CA GLU A 12 6.86 0.42 -7.89
C GLU A 12 6.39 0.29 -9.34
N ASN A 13 5.38 -0.55 -9.58
CA ASN A 13 4.81 -0.70 -10.91
C ASN A 13 4.18 0.63 -11.37
N LEU A 14 3.43 1.33 -10.53
CA LEU A 14 2.75 2.58 -10.91
C LEU A 14 3.72 3.73 -11.19
N LEU A 15 4.87 3.80 -10.51
CA LEU A 15 5.93 4.76 -10.79
C LEU A 15 6.48 4.63 -12.22
N ALA A 16 6.44 3.44 -12.82
CA ALA A 16 6.83 3.24 -14.21
C ALA A 16 5.79 3.77 -15.21
N HIS A 17 4.55 4.03 -14.78
CA HIS A 17 3.43 4.39 -15.65
C HIS A 17 2.90 5.81 -15.42
N ILE A 18 3.20 6.42 -14.28
CA ILE A 18 2.75 7.78 -13.94
C ILE A 18 3.98 8.69 -13.91
N PRO A 19 4.14 9.60 -14.88
CA PRO A 19 5.30 10.46 -14.96
C PRO A 19 5.33 11.50 -13.82
N ASP A 20 6.52 12.05 -13.59
CA ASP A 20 6.77 13.21 -12.70
C ASP A 20 6.39 13.03 -11.22
N LEU A 21 6.24 11.78 -10.78
CA LEU A 21 6.09 11.47 -9.35
C LEU A 21 7.43 11.50 -8.62
N ASP A 22 7.43 12.11 -7.45
CA ASP A 22 8.48 11.90 -6.45
C ASP A 22 8.34 10.49 -5.88
N ALA A 23 9.30 9.61 -6.23
CA ALA A 23 9.27 8.21 -5.87
C ALA A 23 9.30 7.98 -4.35
N ALA A 24 10.02 8.82 -3.60
CA ALA A 24 10.12 8.68 -2.16
C ALA A 24 8.81 9.07 -1.47
N GLN A 25 8.27 10.23 -1.83
CA GLN A 25 7.00 10.70 -1.30
C GLN A 25 5.85 9.76 -1.67
N PHE A 26 5.83 9.25 -2.89
CA PHE A 26 4.86 8.25 -3.32
C PHE A 26 4.95 6.96 -2.50
N ALA A 27 6.17 6.42 -2.29
CA ALA A 27 6.39 5.22 -1.49
C ALA A 27 5.95 5.41 -0.03
N ILE A 28 6.24 6.56 0.57
CA ILE A 28 5.83 6.90 1.94
C ILE A 28 4.30 7.03 2.02
N GLY A 29 3.70 7.72 1.06
CA GLY A 29 2.25 7.83 0.92
C GLY A 29 1.56 6.47 0.86
N SER A 30 2.12 5.53 0.11
CA SER A 30 1.62 4.15 0.01
C SER A 30 1.71 3.33 1.31
N ILE A 31 2.36 3.84 2.35
CA ILE A 31 2.47 3.21 3.67
C ILE A 31 1.77 4.03 4.75
N ALA A 32 1.63 5.34 4.55
CA ALA A 32 1.15 6.28 5.54
C ALA A 32 -0.17 5.90 6.25
N PRO A 33 -1.20 5.32 5.60
CA PRO A 33 -2.44 4.96 6.30
C PRO A 33 -2.23 3.96 7.46
N ASP A 34 -1.19 3.13 7.37
CA ASP A 34 -0.81 2.13 8.38
C ASP A 34 0.04 2.68 9.53
N SER A 35 0.18 4.01 9.65
CA SER A 35 1.06 4.61 10.65
C SER A 35 0.44 4.86 12.03
N GLY A 36 -0.79 4.42 12.27
CA GLY A 36 -1.40 4.54 13.60
C GLY A 36 -0.50 3.94 14.68
N ILE A 37 -0.35 4.64 15.80
CA ILE A 37 0.48 4.19 16.93
C ILE A 37 -0.31 3.13 17.70
N PRO A 38 0.13 1.86 17.74
CA PRO A 38 -0.54 0.81 18.47
C PRO A 38 -0.42 1.02 19.99
N ASP A 39 -1.43 0.59 20.73
CA ASP A 39 -1.34 0.35 22.16
C ASP A 39 -0.44 -0.86 22.46
N GLU A 40 -0.17 -1.13 23.74
CA GLU A 40 0.73 -2.20 24.18
C GLU A 40 0.33 -3.58 23.64
N LYS A 41 -0.97 -3.78 23.37
CA LYS A 41 -1.55 -5.04 22.88
C LYS A 41 -1.73 -5.09 21.37
N TRP A 42 -1.43 -4.00 20.65
CA TRP A 42 -1.67 -3.86 19.21
C TRP A 42 -3.14 -4.06 18.81
N GLU A 43 -4.06 -3.70 19.72
CA GLU A 43 -5.51 -3.80 19.53
C GLU A 43 -6.11 -2.44 19.14
N LYS A 44 -5.53 -1.34 19.64
CA LYS A 44 -5.99 0.03 19.36
C LYS A 44 -4.88 0.85 18.76
N PHE A 45 -5.23 1.77 17.87
CA PHE A 45 -4.29 2.62 17.16
C PHE A 45 -4.68 4.09 17.29
N GLU A 46 -3.68 4.96 17.40
CA GLU A 46 -3.85 6.42 17.42
C GLU A 46 -3.01 7.07 16.30
N PRO A 47 -3.62 7.72 15.30
CA PRO A 47 -5.07 7.80 15.06
C PRO A 47 -5.68 6.43 14.69
N PRO A 48 -6.99 6.23 14.94
CA PRO A 48 -7.63 4.96 14.68
C PRO A 48 -7.84 4.72 13.17
N PRO A 49 -8.06 3.47 12.73
CA PRO A 49 -8.32 3.16 11.33
C PRO A 49 -9.55 3.87 10.73
N ALA A 50 -10.53 4.26 11.54
CA ALA A 50 -11.66 5.09 11.09
C ALA A 50 -11.18 6.44 10.52
N VAL A 51 -10.08 6.98 11.04
CA VAL A 51 -9.46 8.23 10.61
C VAL A 51 -8.46 7.94 9.48
N THR A 52 -7.43 7.12 9.72
CA THR A 52 -6.36 6.93 8.71
C THR A 52 -6.83 6.16 7.48
N HIS A 53 -7.77 5.23 7.63
CA HIS A 53 -8.28 4.44 6.50
C HIS A 53 -9.68 4.84 6.05
N PHE A 54 -10.24 5.95 6.56
CA PHE A 54 -11.60 6.39 6.19
C PHE A 54 -12.63 5.25 6.29
N LYS A 55 -12.47 4.40 7.31
CA LYS A 55 -13.26 3.18 7.47
C LYS A 55 -14.66 3.56 7.96
N ARG A 56 -15.71 3.15 7.22
CA ARG A 56 -17.11 3.51 7.53
C ARG A 56 -17.84 2.55 8.45
N SER A 57 -17.31 1.35 8.65
CA SER A 57 -17.95 0.30 9.45
C SER A 57 -16.94 -0.39 10.36
N ASP A 58 -17.42 -0.95 11.47
CA ASP A 58 -16.61 -1.77 12.37
C ASP A 58 -16.36 -3.19 11.84
N SER A 59 -16.90 -3.52 10.66
CA SER A 59 -16.71 -4.81 10.00
C SER A 59 -15.24 -5.21 9.88
N VAL A 60 -14.96 -6.50 10.05
CA VAL A 60 -13.63 -7.10 9.75
C VAL A 60 -13.27 -6.96 8.27
N HIS A 61 -14.29 -6.88 7.40
CA HIS A 61 -14.11 -6.49 6.01
C HIS A 61 -14.11 -4.97 5.92
N LYS A 62 -13.03 -4.41 5.41
CA LYS A 62 -12.87 -2.96 5.35
C LYS A 62 -13.76 -2.37 4.26
N ASP A 63 -14.67 -1.48 4.67
CA ASP A 63 -15.38 -0.56 3.78
C ASP A 63 -14.64 0.78 3.84
N ILE A 64 -13.51 0.88 3.12
CA ILE A 64 -12.73 2.12 3.04
C ILE A 64 -13.38 3.06 2.05
N ALA A 65 -13.63 4.29 2.49
CA ALA A 65 -14.15 5.35 1.62
C ALA A 65 -13.01 6.11 0.94
N ASP A 66 -12.29 5.45 0.03
CA ASP A 66 -11.13 6.03 -0.67
C ASP A 66 -11.47 7.35 -1.39
N LEU A 67 -12.68 7.45 -1.96
CA LEU A 67 -13.14 8.68 -2.63
C LEU A 67 -13.36 9.88 -1.69
N ASP A 68 -13.55 9.65 -0.39
CA ASP A 68 -13.63 10.76 0.58
C ASP A 68 -12.25 11.39 0.77
N PHE A 69 -11.21 10.56 0.89
CA PHE A 69 -9.83 11.04 0.90
C PHE A 69 -9.48 11.77 -0.39
N TYR A 70 -9.82 11.19 -1.54
CA TYR A 70 -9.58 11.80 -2.84
C TYR A 70 -10.14 13.23 -2.91
N ARG A 71 -11.44 13.40 -2.60
CA ARG A 71 -12.11 14.70 -2.71
C ARG A 71 -11.58 15.73 -1.70
N ALA A 72 -11.29 15.30 -0.48
CA ALA A 72 -10.89 16.20 0.59
C ALA A 72 -9.42 16.62 0.50
N TYR A 73 -8.54 15.71 0.05
CA TYR A 73 -7.09 15.91 0.20
C TYR A 73 -6.32 15.88 -1.11
N LEU A 74 -6.83 15.26 -2.18
CA LEU A 74 -6.02 15.01 -3.39
C LEU A 74 -6.54 15.70 -4.66
N ALA A 75 -7.86 15.83 -4.84
CA ALA A 75 -8.49 16.34 -6.06
C ALA A 75 -8.05 17.76 -6.46
N TYR A 76 -7.62 18.58 -5.48
CA TYR A 76 -7.23 19.97 -5.69
C TYR A 76 -5.73 20.22 -5.54
N ILE A 77 -4.90 19.18 -5.37
CA ILE A 77 -3.45 19.35 -5.45
C ILE A 77 -3.05 19.42 -6.92
N SER A 78 -2.28 20.45 -7.25
CA SER A 78 -1.62 20.53 -8.55
C SER A 78 -0.57 19.42 -8.69
N PRO A 79 -0.56 18.64 -9.78
CA PRO A 79 0.52 17.69 -10.05
C PRO A 79 1.92 18.32 -10.15
N GLN A 80 2.01 19.65 -10.28
CA GLN A 80 3.29 20.39 -10.27
C GLN A 80 3.87 20.53 -8.86
N ASP A 81 3.04 20.43 -7.80
CA ASP A 81 3.49 20.22 -6.42
C ASP A 81 3.83 18.73 -6.24
N SER A 82 4.85 18.27 -6.99
CA SER A 82 5.16 16.85 -7.16
C SER A 82 5.33 16.09 -5.83
N PRO A 83 6.05 16.62 -4.81
CA PRO A 83 6.20 15.94 -3.52
C PRO A 83 4.86 15.69 -2.81
N ARG A 84 4.04 16.74 -2.64
CA ARG A 84 2.74 16.64 -1.96
C ARG A 84 1.72 15.84 -2.78
N PHE A 85 1.70 16.04 -4.09
CA PHE A 85 0.86 15.26 -5.00
C PHE A 85 1.20 13.77 -4.93
N SER A 86 2.48 13.43 -5.01
CA SER A 86 2.98 12.05 -4.96
C SER A 86 2.64 11.40 -3.63
N PHE A 87 2.88 12.07 -2.51
CA PHE A 87 2.50 11.55 -1.20
C PHE A 87 0.99 11.24 -1.10
N ARG A 88 0.13 12.20 -1.46
CA ARG A 88 -1.32 11.99 -1.35
C ARG A 88 -1.84 11.00 -2.39
N LEU A 89 -1.25 10.92 -3.58
CA LEU A 89 -1.58 9.90 -4.57
C LEU A 89 -1.22 8.49 -4.07
N GLY A 90 -0.03 8.33 -3.47
CA GLY A 90 0.38 7.08 -2.82
C GLY A 90 -0.58 6.67 -1.71
N TYR A 91 -1.00 7.62 -0.88
CA TYR A 91 -2.01 7.43 0.18
C TYR A 91 -3.35 6.95 -0.39
N PHE A 92 -3.85 7.62 -1.42
CA PHE A 92 -5.10 7.25 -2.07
C PHE A 92 -5.04 5.83 -2.66
N PHE A 93 -3.92 5.47 -3.30
CA PHE A 93 -3.75 4.12 -3.86
C PHE A 93 -3.60 3.04 -2.80
N HIS A 94 -3.03 3.34 -1.63
CA HIS A 94 -3.07 2.44 -0.49
C HIS A 94 -4.51 2.10 -0.11
N LEU A 95 -5.39 3.11 0.01
CA LEU A 95 -6.80 2.91 0.38
C LEU A 95 -7.52 2.00 -0.63
N ILE A 96 -7.30 2.21 -1.93
CA ILE A 96 -7.85 1.34 -2.98
C ILE A 96 -7.28 -0.08 -2.88
N THR A 97 -5.97 -0.21 -2.68
CA THR A 97 -5.29 -1.51 -2.57
C THR A 97 -5.84 -2.32 -1.40
N ASP A 98 -6.13 -1.69 -0.28
CA ASP A 98 -6.74 -2.35 0.88
C ASP A 98 -8.19 -2.84 0.61
N ASN A 99 -8.97 -2.06 -0.13
CA ASN A 99 -10.29 -2.47 -0.62
C ASN A 99 -10.17 -3.69 -1.56
N LEU A 100 -9.24 -3.64 -2.50
CA LEU A 100 -8.97 -4.75 -3.42
C LEU A 100 -8.50 -6.00 -2.66
N TRP A 101 -7.60 -5.86 -1.69
CA TRP A 101 -7.13 -6.96 -0.85
C TRP A 101 -8.27 -7.63 -0.09
N THR A 102 -9.18 -6.84 0.46
CA THR A 102 -10.36 -7.36 1.17
C THR A 102 -11.21 -8.24 0.25
N ILE A 103 -11.42 -7.81 -0.99
CA ILE A 103 -12.27 -8.53 -1.96
C ILE A 103 -11.56 -9.74 -2.57
N LYS A 104 -10.26 -9.61 -2.87
CA LYS A 104 -9.50 -10.59 -3.66
C LYS A 104 -8.74 -11.61 -2.81
N VAL A 105 -8.39 -11.26 -1.58
CA VAL A 105 -7.61 -12.13 -0.69
C VAL A 105 -8.37 -12.38 0.61
N GLY A 106 -8.68 -11.33 1.37
CA GLY A 106 -9.26 -11.47 2.71
C GLY A 106 -10.58 -12.27 2.76
N LYS A 107 -11.59 -11.87 1.99
CA LYS A 107 -12.89 -12.57 1.90
C LYS A 107 -12.75 -13.99 1.36
N PRO A 108 -12.04 -14.24 0.24
CA PRO A 108 -11.79 -15.60 -0.24
C PRO A 108 -11.10 -16.50 0.78
N THR A 109 -10.07 -16.02 1.48
CA THR A 109 -9.39 -16.81 2.52
C THR A 109 -10.35 -17.18 3.66
N GLN A 110 -11.18 -16.24 4.13
CA GLN A 110 -12.18 -16.56 5.16
C GLN A 110 -13.23 -17.57 4.67
N ALA A 111 -13.68 -17.46 3.42
CA ALA A 111 -14.63 -18.39 2.84
C ALA A 111 -14.04 -19.79 2.61
N GLN A 112 -12.72 -19.89 2.40
CA GLN A 112 -12.01 -21.16 2.20
C GLN A 112 -11.71 -21.89 3.51
N TYR A 113 -11.53 -21.16 4.61
CA TYR A 113 -11.18 -21.71 5.93
C TYR A 113 -12.20 -21.36 7.03
N PRO A 114 -13.51 -21.57 6.81
CA PRO A 114 -14.55 -21.07 7.72
C PRO A 114 -14.47 -21.71 9.11
N ASP A 115 -14.15 -23.00 9.19
CA ASP A 115 -14.09 -23.75 10.46
C ASP A 115 -12.92 -23.26 11.33
N GLN A 116 -11.77 -22.95 10.74
CA GLN A 116 -10.61 -22.43 11.46
C GLN A 116 -10.88 -21.03 12.01
N PHE A 117 -11.51 -20.16 11.22
CA PHE A 117 -11.92 -18.82 11.68
C PHE A 117 -13.03 -18.88 12.73
N ALA A 118 -13.91 -19.89 12.70
CA ALA A 118 -14.91 -20.11 13.74
C ALA A 118 -14.30 -20.63 15.05
N ALA A 119 -13.29 -21.50 14.94
CA ALA A 119 -12.63 -22.13 16.09
C ALA A 119 -11.67 -21.19 16.83
N ASP A 120 -10.95 -20.32 16.10
CA ASP A 120 -9.98 -19.40 16.67
C ASP A 120 -10.12 -17.99 16.08
N LYS A 121 -10.49 -17.03 16.95
CA LYS A 121 -10.61 -15.61 16.60
C LYS A 121 -9.28 -14.99 16.17
N ASN A 122 -8.16 -15.58 16.57
CA ASN A 122 -6.81 -15.14 16.24
C ASN A 122 -6.21 -15.88 15.04
N PHE A 123 -6.96 -16.77 14.38
CA PHE A 123 -6.48 -17.54 13.23
C PHE A 123 -5.96 -16.66 12.08
N ILE A 124 -6.44 -15.41 11.98
CA ILE A 124 -5.91 -14.43 11.03
C ILE A 124 -4.40 -14.21 11.16
N TRP A 125 -3.82 -14.35 12.35
CA TRP A 125 -2.38 -14.22 12.56
C TRP A 125 -1.60 -15.39 11.99
N GLU A 126 -2.18 -16.59 12.00
CA GLU A 126 -1.61 -17.76 11.35
C GLU A 126 -1.60 -17.60 9.82
N VAL A 127 -2.69 -17.08 9.26
CA VAL A 127 -2.79 -16.72 7.83
C VAL A 127 -1.78 -15.65 7.45
N LYS A 128 -1.64 -14.59 8.25
CA LYS A 128 -0.72 -13.48 8.00
C LYS A 128 0.75 -13.89 7.97
N LYS A 129 1.15 -14.99 8.64
CA LYS A 129 2.52 -15.51 8.54
C LYS A 129 2.89 -15.85 7.09
N ASP A 130 1.95 -16.36 6.29
CA ASP A 130 2.22 -16.63 4.88
C ASP A 130 2.36 -15.31 4.10
N TRP A 131 1.53 -14.31 4.41
CA TRP A 131 1.56 -13.01 3.74
C TRP A 131 2.87 -12.27 4.00
N TYR A 132 3.31 -12.17 5.25
CA TYR A 132 4.57 -11.52 5.60
C TYR A 132 5.79 -12.39 5.26
N GLY A 133 5.65 -13.72 5.26
CA GLY A 133 6.67 -14.62 4.72
C GLY A 133 6.95 -14.33 3.26
N LEU A 134 5.90 -14.17 2.45
CA LEU A 134 6.02 -13.78 1.04
C LEU A 134 6.68 -12.42 0.85
N ASP A 135 6.35 -11.43 1.67
CA ASP A 135 7.01 -10.13 1.62
C ASP A 135 8.52 -10.25 1.83
N HIS A 136 8.94 -11.00 2.86
CA HIS A 136 10.36 -11.23 3.13
C HIS A 136 11.04 -12.00 2.00
N ILE A 137 10.40 -13.03 1.45
CA ILE A 137 10.91 -13.76 0.29
C ILE A 137 11.13 -12.79 -0.88
N TYR A 138 10.14 -11.94 -1.17
CA TYR A 138 10.21 -10.97 -2.26
C TYR A 138 11.37 -9.98 -2.09
N VAL A 139 11.44 -9.25 -0.96
CA VAL A 139 12.50 -8.24 -0.78
C VAL A 139 13.89 -8.88 -0.76
N ARG A 140 14.02 -10.15 -0.35
CA ARG A 140 15.29 -10.88 -0.41
C ARG A 140 15.69 -11.26 -1.84
N ALA A 141 14.72 -11.57 -2.70
CA ALA A 141 14.93 -11.95 -4.09
C ALA A 141 15.11 -10.74 -5.03
N HIS A 142 14.62 -9.56 -4.64
CA HIS A 142 14.61 -8.34 -5.45
C HIS A 142 15.36 -7.20 -4.75
N PRO A 143 16.71 -7.20 -4.73
CA PRO A 143 17.51 -6.19 -4.01
C PRO A 143 17.42 -4.78 -4.60
N ASP A 144 16.85 -4.64 -5.80
CA ASP A 144 16.62 -3.38 -6.53
C ASP A 144 15.20 -2.83 -6.40
N CYS A 145 14.31 -3.56 -5.71
CA CYS A 145 12.92 -3.14 -5.54
C CYS A 145 12.79 -1.82 -4.76
N LEU A 146 11.62 -1.18 -4.88
CA LEU A 146 11.31 0.12 -4.31
C LEU A 146 11.59 0.21 -2.81
N PHE A 147 11.39 -0.89 -2.07
CA PHE A 147 11.73 -0.95 -0.65
C PHE A 147 13.21 -0.63 -0.40
N TRP A 148 14.13 -1.31 -1.08
CA TRP A 148 15.57 -1.12 -0.87
C TRP A 148 16.10 0.16 -1.50
N ARG A 149 15.66 0.46 -2.71
CA ARG A 149 16.23 1.54 -3.53
C ARG A 149 15.73 2.91 -3.12
N VAL A 150 14.53 3.01 -2.54
CA VAL A 150 13.87 4.28 -2.25
C VAL A 150 13.40 4.36 -0.81
N PHE A 151 12.54 3.44 -0.36
CA PHE A 151 11.88 3.56 0.94
C PHE A 151 12.86 3.45 2.13
N LEU A 152 13.78 2.49 2.08
CA LEU A 152 14.77 2.27 3.13
C LEU A 152 15.75 3.43 3.31
N PRO A 153 16.45 3.93 2.27
CA PRO A 153 17.44 4.99 2.41
C PRO A 153 16.83 6.38 2.66
N PHE A 154 15.51 6.55 2.46
CA PHE A 154 14.87 7.85 2.67
C PHE A 154 14.90 8.25 4.15
N ASP A 155 15.52 9.40 4.43
CA ASP A 155 15.52 10.03 5.73
C ASP A 155 14.38 11.05 5.80
N TYR A 156 13.32 10.73 6.55
CA TYR A 156 12.16 11.59 6.70
C TYR A 156 12.47 12.89 7.45
N ALA A 157 13.44 12.89 8.36
CA ALA A 157 13.80 14.10 9.10
C ALA A 157 14.58 15.11 8.23
N GLN A 158 15.28 14.61 7.21
CA GLN A 158 16.03 15.42 6.23
C GLN A 158 15.27 15.63 4.91
N GLY A 159 14.12 14.98 4.74
CA GLY A 159 13.28 15.07 3.56
C GLY A 159 12.43 16.35 3.54
N GLU A 160 11.33 16.29 2.80
CA GLU A 160 10.32 17.36 2.75
C GLU A 160 9.12 16.99 3.64
N PRO A 161 9.13 17.27 4.95
CA PRO A 161 8.01 16.93 5.83
C PRO A 161 6.74 17.71 5.49
N ASP A 162 6.86 18.87 4.85
CA ASP A 162 5.74 19.74 4.47
C ASP A 162 4.83 19.12 3.37
N SER A 163 5.31 18.09 2.67
CA SER A 163 4.50 17.32 1.72
C SER A 163 3.49 16.39 2.39
N THR A 164 3.68 16.11 3.69
CA THR A 164 2.88 15.17 4.50
C THR A 164 1.91 15.88 5.45
N ASP A 165 1.48 17.09 5.06
CA ASP A 165 0.62 18.02 5.79
C ASP A 165 -0.85 17.58 5.90
N LEU A 166 -1.09 16.37 6.40
CA LEU A 166 -2.41 15.87 6.76
C LEU A 166 -2.63 16.06 8.26
N ASP A 167 -3.54 16.95 8.66
CA ASP A 167 -3.82 17.29 10.08
C ASP A 167 -4.11 16.07 10.98
N PHE A 168 -4.69 15.03 10.38
CA PHE A 168 -5.05 13.80 11.07
C PHE A 168 -3.93 12.76 11.10
N LEU A 169 -2.77 13.00 10.47
CA LEU A 169 -1.64 12.08 10.40
C LEU A 169 -0.42 12.71 11.09
N PRO A 170 -0.19 12.40 12.37
CA PRO A 170 0.92 13.00 13.10
C PRO A 170 2.29 12.57 12.52
N PRO A 171 3.23 13.49 12.25
CA PRO A 171 4.54 13.16 11.67
C PRO A 171 5.33 12.10 12.47
N GLN A 172 5.23 12.13 13.80
CA GLN A 172 5.86 11.15 14.68
C GLN A 172 5.29 9.73 14.50
N ALA A 173 4.01 9.62 14.16
CA ALA A 173 3.36 8.34 13.91
C ALA A 173 3.90 7.73 12.61
N LEU A 174 3.98 8.56 11.56
CA LEU A 174 4.58 8.20 10.28
C LEU A 174 6.05 7.78 10.42
N LEU A 175 6.87 8.59 11.08
CA LEU A 175 8.29 8.30 11.31
C LEU A 175 8.48 6.97 12.05
N ARG A 176 7.74 6.75 13.15
CA ARG A 176 7.78 5.49 13.91
C ARG A 176 7.46 4.30 13.01
N GLN A 177 6.42 4.41 12.19
CA GLN A 177 6.01 3.32 11.32
C GLN A 177 7.04 3.03 10.23
N MET A 178 7.63 4.07 9.63
CA MET A 178 8.72 3.91 8.66
C MET A 178 9.90 3.18 9.28
N GLU A 179 10.37 3.61 10.45
CA GLU A 179 11.50 2.97 11.13
C GLU A 179 11.20 1.52 11.53
N TYR A 180 9.97 1.24 11.96
CA TYR A 180 9.51 -0.13 12.21
C TYR A 180 9.59 -0.99 10.95
N ILE A 181 9.03 -0.54 9.83
CA ILE A 181 9.01 -1.29 8.56
C ILE A 181 10.42 -1.51 8.02
N LYS A 182 11.25 -0.45 8.03
CA LYS A 182 12.66 -0.51 7.63
C LYS A 182 13.41 -1.56 8.44
N SER A 183 13.24 -1.55 9.75
CA SER A 183 13.88 -2.52 10.64
C SER A 183 13.34 -3.93 10.40
N TYR A 184 12.02 -4.07 10.27
CA TYR A 184 11.34 -5.35 10.12
C TYR A 184 11.84 -6.13 8.91
N TYR A 185 11.84 -5.53 7.71
CA TYR A 185 12.23 -6.24 6.48
C TYR A 185 13.75 -6.47 6.33
N GLN A 186 14.57 -5.83 7.18
CA GLN A 186 16.01 -6.13 7.28
C GLN A 186 16.32 -7.34 8.18
N ARG A 187 15.34 -7.85 8.94
CA ARG A 187 15.56 -8.95 9.89
C ARG A 187 15.98 -10.27 9.23
N ARG A 188 16.89 -10.97 9.93
CA ARG A 188 17.51 -12.26 9.55
C ARG A 188 17.55 -13.24 10.73
N ASP A 189 16.56 -13.17 11.61
CA ASP A 189 16.44 -14.08 12.75
C ASP A 189 15.60 -15.32 12.42
N GLU A 190 15.72 -16.34 13.28
CA GLU A 190 15.07 -17.65 13.15
C GLU A 190 13.56 -17.52 12.93
N THR A 191 12.88 -16.58 13.59
CA THR A 191 11.44 -16.36 13.39
C THR A 191 11.10 -15.96 11.96
N ILE A 192 11.91 -15.09 11.34
CA ILE A 192 11.68 -14.70 9.94
C ILE A 192 12.01 -15.86 9.00
N ASP A 193 13.06 -16.62 9.28
CA ASP A 193 13.47 -17.74 8.42
C ASP A 193 12.45 -18.89 8.48
N GLU A 194 11.91 -19.21 9.66
CA GLU A 194 10.76 -20.12 9.82
C GLU A 194 9.56 -19.63 9.02
N MET A 195 9.24 -18.33 9.09
CA MET A 195 8.12 -17.75 8.36
C MET A 195 8.31 -17.83 6.84
N CYS A 196 9.53 -17.64 6.34
CA CYS A 196 9.87 -17.79 4.92
C CYS A 196 9.87 -19.26 4.45
N ALA A 197 10.13 -20.22 5.35
CA ALA A 197 10.17 -21.65 5.04
C ALA A 197 8.78 -22.33 5.05
N ARG A 198 7.72 -21.57 5.39
CA ARG A 198 6.36 -22.09 5.45
C ARG A 198 5.89 -22.60 4.08
N PRO A 199 4.94 -23.55 4.04
CA PRO A 199 4.38 -24.06 2.79
C PRO A 199 3.47 -23.07 2.04
N LEU A 200 3.20 -21.89 2.61
CA LEU A 200 2.40 -20.81 2.01
C LEU A 200 0.99 -21.24 1.56
N ILE A 201 0.33 -22.06 2.38
CA ILE A 201 -0.97 -22.66 2.04
C ILE A 201 -2.12 -21.66 2.02
N TYR A 202 -2.02 -20.54 2.74
CA TYR A 202 -3.09 -19.54 2.83
C TYR A 202 -2.98 -18.45 1.77
N LEU A 203 -1.79 -18.27 1.19
CA LEU A 203 -1.56 -17.40 0.05
C LEU A 203 -0.32 -17.88 -0.71
N PRO A 204 -0.48 -18.61 -1.83
CA PRO A 204 0.64 -18.98 -2.69
C PRO A 204 1.31 -17.76 -3.35
N ALA A 205 2.61 -17.85 -3.64
CA ALA A 205 3.37 -16.78 -4.29
C ALA A 205 2.72 -16.28 -5.59
N ALA A 206 2.30 -17.20 -6.45
CA ALA A 206 1.63 -16.87 -7.71
C ALA A 206 0.32 -16.07 -7.50
N SER A 207 -0.41 -16.32 -6.40
CA SER A 207 -1.62 -15.57 -6.06
C SER A 207 -1.29 -14.15 -5.59
N MET A 208 -0.22 -13.96 -4.83
CA MET A 208 0.28 -12.63 -4.47
C MET A 208 0.74 -11.85 -5.72
N ASP A 209 1.47 -12.49 -6.62
CA ASP A 209 1.96 -11.86 -7.85
C ASP A 209 0.80 -11.46 -8.77
N ALA A 210 -0.19 -12.34 -8.92
CA ALA A 210 -1.42 -12.04 -9.66
C ALA A 210 -2.18 -10.87 -9.02
N PHE A 211 -2.28 -10.84 -7.69
CA PHE A 211 -2.92 -9.72 -6.97
C PHE A 211 -2.20 -8.39 -7.26
N VAL A 212 -0.88 -8.35 -7.18
CA VAL A 212 -0.09 -7.14 -7.45
C VAL A 212 -0.31 -6.66 -8.88
N LEU A 213 -0.23 -7.56 -9.87
CA LEU A 213 -0.40 -7.23 -11.28
C LEU A 213 -1.82 -6.72 -11.58
N GLU A 214 -2.85 -7.46 -11.14
CA GLU A 214 -4.26 -7.08 -11.36
C GLU A 214 -4.60 -5.76 -10.67
N SER A 215 -4.11 -5.55 -9.44
CA SER A 215 -4.36 -4.33 -8.68
C SER A 215 -3.68 -3.13 -9.31
N THR A 216 -2.43 -3.29 -9.78
CA THR A 216 -1.72 -2.26 -10.56
C THR A 216 -2.57 -1.82 -11.76
N ALA A 217 -3.00 -2.77 -12.59
CA ALA A 217 -3.80 -2.47 -13.78
C ALA A 217 -5.15 -1.82 -13.44
N ARG A 218 -5.78 -2.21 -12.32
CA ARG A 218 -7.04 -1.62 -11.85
C ARG A 218 -6.84 -0.19 -11.37
N ILE A 219 -5.80 0.07 -10.58
CA ILE A 219 -5.48 1.39 -10.04
C ILE A 219 -5.09 2.35 -11.16
N GLN A 220 -4.30 1.91 -12.14
CA GLN A 220 -3.96 2.72 -13.31
C GLN A 220 -5.23 3.17 -14.08
N LYS A 221 -6.21 2.29 -14.26
CA LYS A 221 -7.52 2.66 -14.87
C LYS A 221 -8.28 3.69 -14.04
N ILE A 222 -8.26 3.57 -12.71
CA ILE A 222 -8.88 4.54 -11.80
C ILE A 222 -8.18 5.90 -11.93
N TYR A 223 -6.83 5.90 -11.91
CA TYR A 223 -6.03 7.11 -12.08
C TYR A 223 -6.39 7.87 -13.37
N HIS A 224 -6.37 7.20 -14.52
CA HIS A 224 -6.75 7.81 -15.80
C HIS A 224 -8.21 8.28 -15.87
N SER A 225 -9.10 7.69 -15.07
CA SER A 225 -10.50 8.10 -15.01
C SER A 225 -10.71 9.36 -14.16
N LEU A 226 -9.88 9.56 -13.13
CA LEU A 226 -9.97 10.69 -12.20
C LEU A 226 -9.12 11.89 -12.64
N TRP A 227 -7.93 11.63 -13.17
CA TRP A 227 -7.06 12.62 -13.80
C TRP A 227 -6.88 12.26 -15.27
N PRO A 228 -7.86 12.59 -16.13
CA PRO A 228 -7.62 12.52 -17.55
C PRO A 228 -6.40 13.39 -17.83
N VAL A 229 -5.37 12.81 -18.44
CA VAL A 229 -4.27 13.58 -19.02
C VAL A 229 -4.93 14.66 -19.88
N PRO A 230 -4.65 15.96 -19.66
CA PRO A 230 -5.05 16.98 -20.61
C PRO A 230 -4.32 16.61 -21.89
N ALA A 231 -5.06 15.98 -22.79
CA ALA A 231 -4.47 15.56 -24.00
C ALA A 231 -4.22 16.86 -24.76
N ALA A 232 -2.94 17.21 -24.93
CA ALA A 232 -2.53 18.04 -26.04
C ALA A 232 -2.88 17.26 -27.32
N LEU A 233 -4.19 17.15 -27.59
CA LEU A 233 -4.77 16.67 -28.82
C LEU A 233 -4.75 17.89 -29.73
N ASP A 234 -3.57 18.21 -30.23
CA ASP A 234 -3.45 19.15 -31.35
C ASP A 234 -3.97 18.54 -32.67
N GLY A 235 -4.45 17.29 -32.63
CA GLY A 235 -4.97 16.56 -33.78
C GLY A 235 -3.88 16.06 -34.73
N LEU A 236 -2.59 16.21 -34.36
CA LEU A 236 -1.46 15.75 -35.17
C LEU A 236 -1.07 14.30 -34.88
N TYR A 237 -1.52 13.72 -33.77
CA TYR A 237 -1.22 12.34 -33.36
C TYR A 237 -2.50 11.51 -33.20
N THR A 238 -2.45 10.26 -33.65
CA THR A 238 -3.59 9.34 -33.59
C THR A 238 -3.64 8.60 -32.25
N SER A 239 -4.84 8.30 -31.74
CA SER A 239 -5.02 7.51 -30.51
C SER A 239 -4.39 6.10 -30.60
N LEU A 240 -4.11 5.62 -31.81
CA LEU A 240 -3.41 4.35 -32.09
C LEU A 240 -1.91 4.41 -31.79
N GLU A 241 -1.30 5.60 -31.79
CA GLU A 241 0.13 5.76 -31.45
C GLU A 241 0.38 5.73 -29.94
N PHE A 242 -0.67 5.90 -29.13
CA PHE A 242 -0.63 5.76 -27.67
C PHE A 242 -1.05 4.36 -27.18
N SER A 243 -1.42 3.46 -28.09
CA SER A 243 -1.93 2.12 -27.76
C SER A 243 -1.16 1.02 -28.49
N ASN A 244 0.13 0.90 -28.19
CA ASN A 244 0.89 -0.36 -28.26
C ASN A 244 2.12 -0.26 -27.33
N PRO A 245 2.54 -1.39 -26.72
CA PRO A 245 3.11 -1.47 -25.37
C PRO A 245 4.49 -0.85 -25.19
#